data_AF-A0A1Y5S9I3-F1
#
_entry.id   AF-A0A1Y5S9I3-F1
#
_cell.length_a   1.000
_cell.length_b   1.000
_cell.length_c   1.000
_cell.angle_alpha   90.00
_cell.angle_beta   90.00
_cell.angle_gamma   90.00
#
_symmetry.space_group_name_H-M   'P 1'
#
loop_
_entity.id
_entity.type
_entity.pdbx_description
1 polymer ?
#
loop_
_entity_poly.entity_id
_entity_poly.type
_entity_poly.pdbx_seq_one_letter_code
_entity_poly.pdbx_strand_id
1 'polypeptide(L)'
;MSYTLTAVERSRLDAAVDRVMAHCRAQNWTVDRSEVEQLPSVRIFALSPSAGFTGWESEVRGIGTVAASIRNSETVAAIQSGESEGRDVLAGMNAEQRINFARANSLDGTRKESKPKLSAEESKAALQQIWRMPNGAERLNMARKMGVA
;
A
#
# COMPACT_ATOMS: atom_id res chain seq x y z
N MET A 1 17.91 -3.00 -31.89
CA MET A 1 16.62 -2.66 -32.53
C MET A 1 15.63 -2.31 -31.44
N SER A 2 15.12 -1.08 -31.42
CA SER A 2 14.06 -0.68 -30.49
C SER A 2 12.73 -1.12 -31.08
N TYR A 3 12.10 -2.13 -30.50
CA TYR A 3 10.77 -2.57 -30.90
C TYR A 3 9.73 -1.62 -30.28
N THR A 4 8.89 -1.03 -31.12
CA THR A 4 7.80 -0.15 -30.68
C THR A 4 6.54 -0.97 -30.50
N LEU A 5 5.97 -0.97 -29.29
CA LEU A 5 4.71 -1.64 -28.99
C LEU A 5 3.56 -1.02 -29.80
N THR A 6 2.69 -1.87 -30.33
CA THR A 6 1.41 -1.44 -30.88
C THR A 6 0.47 -0.96 -29.77
N ALA A 7 -0.57 -0.21 -30.13
CA ALA A 7 -1.56 0.28 -29.16
C ALA A 7 -2.23 -0.88 -28.37
N VAL A 8 -2.45 -2.01 -29.03
CA VAL A 8 -3.05 -3.20 -28.40
C VAL A 8 -2.09 -3.84 -27.40
N GLU A 9 -0.81 -4.00 -27.77
CA GLU A 9 0.21 -4.55 -26.87
C GLU A 9 0.48 -3.63 -25.69
N ARG A 10 0.47 -2.30 -25.91
CA ARG A 10 0.59 -1.32 -24.83
C ARG A 10 -0.58 -1.43 -23.84
N SER A 11 -1.82 -1.52 -24.33
CA SER A 11 -2.99 -1.69 -23.48
C SER A 11 -2.92 -2.99 -22.66
N ARG A 12 -2.43 -4.09 -23.26
CA ARG A 12 -2.21 -5.37 -22.54
C ARG A 12 -1.12 -5.25 -21.49
N LEU A 13 -0.02 -4.57 -21.81
CA LEU A 13 1.06 -4.29 -20.87
C LEU A 13 0.51 -3.52 -19.66
N ASP A 14 -0.22 -2.43 -19.90
CA ASP A 14 -0.77 -1.61 -18.82
C ASP A 14 -1.75 -2.40 -17.94
N ALA A 15 -2.61 -3.24 -18.54
CA ALA A 15 -3.52 -4.11 -17.78
C ALA A 15 -2.79 -5.17 -16.93
N ALA A 16 -1.71 -5.76 -17.47
CA ALA A 16 -0.89 -6.73 -16.74
C ALA A 16 -0.15 -6.05 -15.58
N VAL A 17 0.43 -4.88 -15.81
CA VAL A 17 1.10 -4.06 -14.79
C VAL A 17 0.11 -3.69 -13.69
N ASP A 18 -1.09 -3.21 -14.04
CA ASP A 18 -2.10 -2.84 -13.05
C ASP A 18 -2.54 -4.03 -12.19
N ARG A 19 -2.62 -5.23 -12.78
CA ARG A 19 -2.91 -6.47 -12.05
C ARG A 19 -1.81 -6.80 -11.03
N VAL A 20 -0.54 -6.71 -11.42
CA VAL A 20 0.58 -6.92 -10.49
C VAL A 20 0.59 -5.87 -9.38
N MET A 21 0.45 -4.59 -9.75
CA MET A 21 0.42 -3.48 -8.80
C MET A 21 -0.72 -3.62 -7.79
N ALA A 22 -1.90 -4.05 -8.22
CA ALA A 22 -3.03 -4.32 -7.34
C ALA A 22 -2.71 -5.45 -6.34
N HIS A 23 -2.05 -6.53 -6.79
CA HIS A 23 -1.62 -7.60 -5.91
C HIS A 23 -0.57 -7.12 -4.90
N CYS A 24 0.45 -6.39 -5.33
CA CYS A 24 1.46 -5.83 -4.43
C CYS A 24 0.82 -4.95 -3.36
N ARG A 25 -0.13 -4.07 -3.74
CA ARG A 25 -0.87 -3.25 -2.78
C ARG A 25 -1.68 -4.08 -1.79
N ALA A 26 -2.32 -5.15 -2.22
CA ALA A 26 -3.07 -6.04 -1.33
C ALA A 26 -2.16 -6.72 -0.29
N GLN A 27 -0.89 -6.96 -0.64
CA GLN A 27 0.14 -7.50 0.25
C GLN A 27 0.93 -6.42 1.01
N ASN A 28 0.57 -5.14 0.87
CA ASN A 28 1.33 -3.99 1.37
C ASN A 28 2.80 -3.94 0.89
N TRP A 29 3.08 -4.50 -0.29
CA TRP A 29 4.39 -4.45 -0.92
C TRP A 29 4.55 -3.14 -1.70
N THR A 30 5.68 -2.49 -1.49
CA THR A 30 6.08 -1.31 -2.26
C THR A 30 6.87 -1.76 -3.50
N VAL A 31 6.39 -1.39 -4.68
CA VAL A 31 7.08 -1.66 -5.96
C VAL A 31 6.83 -0.50 -6.92
N ASP A 32 7.84 -0.15 -7.72
CA ASP A 32 7.71 0.87 -8.74
C ASP A 32 7.08 0.29 -10.01
N ARG A 33 6.22 1.08 -10.67
CA ARG A 33 5.58 0.68 -11.93
C ARG A 33 6.60 0.33 -13.00
N SER A 34 7.70 1.09 -13.08
CA SER A 34 8.78 0.87 -14.04
C SER A 34 9.48 -0.47 -13.83
N GLU A 35 9.62 -0.93 -12.58
CA GLU A 35 10.20 -2.26 -12.29
C GLU A 35 9.26 -3.38 -12.75
N VAL A 36 7.95 -3.22 -12.50
CA VAL A 36 6.92 -4.16 -12.95
C VAL A 36 6.84 -4.24 -14.48
N GLU A 37 6.96 -3.12 -15.17
CA GLU A 37 6.99 -3.07 -16.64
C GLU A 37 8.18 -3.84 -17.25
N GLN A 38 9.28 -3.96 -16.52
CA GLN A 38 10.47 -4.69 -16.97
C GLN A 38 10.41 -6.21 -16.73
N LEU A 39 9.41 -6.69 -15.99
CA LEU A 39 9.28 -8.11 -15.68
C LEU A 39 9.12 -8.96 -16.94
N PRO A 40 9.94 -10.01 -17.13
CA PRO A 40 9.83 -10.91 -18.27
C PRO A 40 8.41 -11.45 -18.48
N SER A 41 7.72 -11.90 -17.44
CA SER A 41 6.36 -12.43 -17.55
C SER A 41 5.34 -11.40 -18.04
N VAL A 42 5.51 -10.13 -17.61
CA VAL A 42 4.61 -9.02 -17.99
C VAL A 42 4.81 -8.64 -19.46
N ARG A 43 6.08 -8.58 -19.90
CA ARG A 43 6.43 -8.30 -21.30
C ARG A 43 6.02 -9.42 -22.23
N ILE A 44 6.23 -10.69 -21.85
CA ILE A 44 5.82 -11.85 -22.64
C ILE A 44 4.30 -11.87 -22.79
N PHE A 45 3.55 -11.62 -21.71
CA PHE A 45 2.09 -11.57 -21.79
C PHE A 45 1.57 -10.46 -22.71
N ALA A 46 2.19 -9.28 -22.68
CA ALA A 46 1.82 -8.18 -23.57
C ALA A 46 1.97 -8.54 -25.06
N LEU A 47 3.07 -9.24 -25.39
CA LEU A 47 3.40 -9.66 -26.76
C LEU A 47 2.66 -10.92 -27.20
N SER A 48 2.44 -11.87 -26.30
CA SER A 48 1.86 -13.18 -26.60
C SER A 48 0.87 -13.60 -25.50
N PRO A 49 -0.39 -13.12 -25.54
CA PRO A 49 -1.38 -13.43 -24.51
C PRO A 49 -1.71 -14.93 -24.39
N SER A 50 -1.46 -15.72 -25.44
CA SER A 50 -1.61 -17.17 -25.42
C SER A 50 -0.59 -17.89 -24.52
N ALA A 51 0.51 -17.24 -24.15
CA ALA A 51 1.51 -17.79 -23.23
C ALA A 51 1.01 -17.86 -21.77
N GLY A 52 -0.12 -17.22 -21.48
CA GLY A 52 -0.67 -17.13 -20.13
C GLY A 52 0.07 -16.12 -19.26
N PHE A 53 -0.56 -15.70 -18.17
CA PHE A 53 0.02 -14.77 -17.20
C PHE A 53 0.43 -15.52 -15.93
N THR A 54 1.61 -16.14 -15.98
CA THR A 54 2.15 -17.01 -14.92
C THR A 54 3.58 -16.61 -14.57
N GLY A 55 4.13 -17.09 -13.45
CA GLY A 55 5.51 -16.84 -13.03
C GLY A 55 5.79 -15.45 -12.45
N TRP A 56 4.97 -14.45 -12.78
CA TRP A 56 5.14 -13.05 -12.37
C TRP A 56 5.27 -12.85 -10.86
N GLU A 57 4.57 -13.65 -10.03
CA GLU A 57 4.66 -13.53 -8.56
C GLU A 57 6.08 -13.80 -8.05
N SER A 58 6.76 -14.80 -8.63
CA SER A 58 8.14 -15.13 -8.27
C SER A 58 9.11 -14.03 -8.71
N GLU A 59 8.89 -13.46 -9.89
CA GLU A 59 9.70 -12.37 -10.43
C GLU A 59 9.55 -11.09 -9.59
N VAL A 60 8.31 -10.75 -9.21
CA VAL A 60 7.99 -9.61 -8.33
C VAL A 60 8.69 -9.74 -6.99
N ARG A 61 8.67 -10.93 -6.37
CA ARG A 61 9.37 -11.17 -5.10
C ARG A 61 10.89 -11.02 -5.23
N GLY A 62 11.44 -11.23 -6.42
CA GLY A 62 12.86 -11.03 -6.73
C GLY A 62 13.26 -9.56 -6.87
N ILE A 63 12.31 -8.63 -6.99
CA ILE A 63 12.59 -7.19 -7.03
C ILE A 63 13.12 -6.76 -5.66
N GLY A 64 14.26 -6.06 -5.63
CA GLY A 64 14.93 -5.70 -4.37
C GLY A 64 14.06 -4.87 -3.41
N THR A 65 13.25 -3.96 -3.95
CA THR A 65 12.30 -3.12 -3.19
C THR A 65 11.21 -3.98 -2.53
N VAL A 66 10.66 -4.94 -3.27
CA VAL A 66 9.66 -5.91 -2.78
C VAL A 66 10.28 -6.86 -1.74
N ALA A 67 11.46 -7.41 -2.00
CA ALA A 67 12.16 -8.28 -1.06
C ALA A 67 12.49 -7.58 0.27
N ALA A 68 12.81 -6.28 0.24
CA ALA A 68 12.96 -5.48 1.44
C ALA A 68 11.62 -5.26 2.17
N SER A 69 10.54 -5.00 1.43
CA SER A 69 9.19 -4.81 1.98
C SER A 69 8.66 -6.10 2.65
N ILE A 70 8.88 -7.27 2.02
CA ILE A 70 8.54 -8.58 2.58
C ILE A 70 9.26 -8.79 3.91
N ARG A 71 10.60 -8.66 3.93
CA ARG A 71 11.39 -8.81 5.16
C ARG A 71 10.96 -7.85 6.26
N ASN A 72 10.64 -6.60 5.91
CA ASN A 72 10.13 -5.61 6.86
C ASN A 72 8.77 -6.05 7.42
N SER A 73 7.85 -6.53 6.57
CA SER A 73 6.54 -7.02 7.01
C SER A 73 6.63 -8.25 7.91
N GLU A 74 7.54 -9.18 7.60
CA GLU A 74 7.81 -10.36 8.43
C GLU A 74 8.41 -9.97 9.78
N THR A 75 9.36 -9.03 9.79
CA THR A 75 9.94 -8.49 11.02
C THR A 75 8.87 -7.84 11.90
N VAL A 76 7.99 -7.03 11.30
CA VAL A 76 6.86 -6.39 12.02
C VAL A 76 5.91 -7.45 12.58
N ALA A 77 5.59 -8.48 11.81
CA ALA A 77 4.74 -9.58 12.28
C ALA A 77 5.37 -10.32 13.46
N ALA A 78 6.67 -10.67 13.38
CA ALA A 78 7.41 -11.32 14.46
C ALA A 78 7.49 -10.47 15.75
N ILE A 79 7.63 -9.15 15.60
CA ILE A 79 7.59 -8.22 16.75
C ILE A 79 6.19 -8.22 17.40
N GLN A 80 5.13 -8.19 16.58
CA GLN A 80 3.74 -8.16 17.05
C GLN A 80 3.31 -9.49 17.68
N SER A 81 3.77 -10.62 17.15
CA SER A 81 3.53 -11.95 17.73
C SER A 81 4.36 -12.20 18.99
N GLY A 82 5.38 -11.37 19.25
CA GLY A 82 6.25 -11.49 20.42
C GLY A 82 7.37 -12.52 20.27
N GLU A 83 7.66 -12.95 19.04
CA GLU A 83 8.75 -13.86 18.71
C GLU A 83 10.13 -13.25 19.00
N SER A 84 11.11 -14.11 19.33
CA SER A 84 12.47 -13.67 19.68
C SER A 84 13.19 -13.01 18.50
N GLU A 85 13.00 -13.53 17.29
CA GLU A 85 13.67 -13.02 16.08
C GLU A 85 13.35 -11.53 15.83
N GLY A 86 12.09 -11.13 15.99
CA GLY A 86 11.70 -9.73 15.88
C GLY A 86 12.35 -8.83 16.94
N ARG A 87 12.56 -9.35 18.16
CA ARG A 87 13.23 -8.63 19.25
C ARG A 87 14.73 -8.52 19.00
N ASP A 88 15.37 -9.55 18.48
CA ASP A 88 16.79 -9.57 18.16
C ASP A 88 17.12 -8.54 17.06
N VAL A 89 16.24 -8.40 16.06
CA VAL A 89 16.36 -7.37 15.02
C VAL A 89 16.30 -5.97 15.64
N LEU A 90 15.36 -5.71 16.55
CA LEU A 90 15.29 -4.42 17.26
C LEU A 90 16.51 -4.20 18.17
N ALA A 91 17.02 -5.25 18.83
CA ALA A 91 18.18 -5.17 19.72
C ALA A 91 19.47 -4.80 18.96
N GLY A 92 19.59 -5.22 17.69
CA GLY A 92 20.70 -4.85 16.81
C GLY A 92 20.66 -3.41 16.30
N MET A 93 19.53 -2.70 16.44
CA MET A 93 19.37 -1.32 15.97
C MET A 93 19.75 -0.30 17.06
N ASN A 94 20.35 0.81 16.64
CA ASN A 94 20.59 1.93 17.55
C ASN A 94 19.26 2.62 17.97
N ALA A 95 19.31 3.50 18.97
CA ALA A 95 18.09 4.13 19.52
C ALA A 95 17.29 4.92 18.47
N GLU A 96 17.96 5.65 17.60
CA GLU A 96 17.33 6.45 16.55
C GLU A 96 16.67 5.56 15.47
N GLN A 97 17.36 4.50 15.04
CA GLN A 97 16.84 3.51 14.10
C GLN A 97 15.59 2.81 14.64
N ARG A 98 15.58 2.44 15.93
CA ARG A 98 14.41 1.85 16.58
C ARG A 98 13.20 2.79 16.56
N ILE A 99 13.40 4.07 16.88
CA ILE A 99 12.32 5.07 16.87
C ILE A 99 11.79 5.27 15.45
N ASN A 100 12.68 5.42 14.46
CA ASN A 100 12.29 5.60 13.07
C ASN A 100 11.56 4.36 12.51
N PHE A 101 12.05 3.16 12.82
CA PHE A 101 11.40 1.89 12.46
C PHE A 101 10.02 1.77 13.09
N ALA A 102 9.88 2.09 14.38
CA ALA A 102 8.61 2.02 15.09
C ALA A 102 7.57 3.00 14.51
N ARG A 103 7.99 4.22 14.17
CA ARG A 103 7.12 5.22 13.51
C ARG A 103 6.70 4.78 12.11
N ALA A 104 7.67 4.34 11.29
CA ALA A 104 7.41 3.92 9.92
C ALA A 104 6.42 2.75 9.85
N ASN A 105 6.44 1.87 10.85
CA ASN A 105 5.59 0.68 10.92
C ASN A 105 4.42 0.81 11.90
N SER A 106 4.13 2.00 12.43
CA SER A 106 3.06 2.26 13.42
C SER A 106 3.12 1.37 14.67
N LEU A 107 4.31 0.96 15.11
CA LEU A 107 4.56 0.16 16.31
C LEU A 107 4.74 1.02 17.58
N ASP A 108 4.83 2.33 17.44
CA ASP A 108 5.00 3.29 18.55
C ASP A 108 3.69 3.57 19.34
N GLY A 109 2.63 2.82 19.07
CA GLY A 109 1.31 3.02 19.66
C GLY A 109 0.56 4.22 19.09
N THR A 110 1.15 4.99 18.16
CA THR A 110 0.50 6.11 17.49
C THR A 110 -0.18 5.68 16.20
N ARG A 111 -0.83 4.51 16.20
CA ARG A 111 -1.74 4.15 15.10
C ARG A 111 -2.78 5.25 15.01
N LYS A 112 -2.58 6.20 14.08
CA LYS A 112 -3.59 7.17 13.70
C LYS A 112 -4.74 6.33 13.18
N GLU A 113 -5.71 6.05 14.03
CA GLU A 113 -7.02 5.60 13.59
C GLU A 113 -7.47 6.61 12.55
N SER A 114 -7.32 6.26 11.28
CA SER A 114 -7.98 6.97 10.21
C SER A 114 -9.45 6.84 10.55
N LYS A 115 -10.06 7.92 11.05
CA LYS A 115 -11.49 7.97 11.28
C LYS A 115 -12.15 7.41 10.02
N PRO A 116 -13.10 6.47 10.15
CA PRO A 116 -13.72 5.83 8.99
C PRO A 116 -14.17 6.93 8.03
N LYS A 117 -13.68 6.88 6.79
CA LYS A 117 -14.15 7.78 5.73
C LYS A 117 -15.63 7.48 5.55
N LEU A 118 -16.48 8.40 5.98
CA LEU A 118 -17.92 8.34 5.74
C LEU A 118 -18.14 8.18 4.23
N SER A 119 -19.07 7.32 3.85
CA SER A 119 -19.53 7.26 2.46
C SER A 119 -20.08 8.62 2.02
N ALA A 120 -20.24 8.82 0.70
CA ALA A 120 -20.74 10.09 0.16
C ALA A 120 -22.14 10.45 0.71
N GLU A 121 -22.99 9.44 0.96
CA GLU A 121 -24.32 9.63 1.54
C GLU A 121 -24.25 9.99 3.03
N GLU A 122 -23.41 9.30 3.81
CA GLU A 122 -23.22 9.56 5.23
C GLU A 122 -22.58 10.93 5.48
N SER A 123 -21.65 11.34 4.62
CA SER A 123 -21.02 12.68 4.68
C SER A 123 -22.06 13.78 4.44
N LYS A 124 -22.99 13.59 3.50
CA LYS A 124 -24.06 14.54 3.21
C LYS A 124 -25.05 14.66 4.37
N ALA A 125 -25.43 13.55 4.98
CA ALA A 125 -26.28 13.53 6.17
C ALA A 125 -25.61 14.22 7.37
N ALA A 126 -24.32 13.95 7.59
CA ALA A 126 -23.53 14.58 8.65
C ALA A 126 -23.43 16.11 8.45
N LEU A 127 -23.20 16.58 7.22
CA LEU A 127 -23.18 18.00 6.89
C LEU A 127 -24.54 18.66 7.16
N GLN A 128 -25.65 18.03 6.78
CA GLN A 128 -26.98 18.57 7.07
C GLN A 128 -27.25 18.69 8.58
N GLN A 129 -26.79 17.72 9.36
CA GLN A 129 -26.93 17.76 10.82
C GLN A 129 -26.08 18.88 11.44
N ILE A 130 -24.84 19.08 10.96
CA ILE A 130 -23.95 20.17 11.40
C ILE A 130 -24.58 21.53 11.07
N TRP A 131 -25.14 21.69 9.87
CA TRP A 131 -25.76 22.95 9.45
C TRP A 131 -26.99 23.35 10.28
N ARG A 132 -27.69 22.37 10.87
CA ARG A 132 -28.85 22.62 11.74
C ARG A 132 -28.47 23.06 13.16
N MET A 133 -27.20 22.96 13.55
CA MET A 133 -26.75 23.40 14.88
C MET A 133 -26.70 24.94 14.94
N PRO A 134 -27.11 25.58 16.03
CA PRO A 134 -27.18 27.05 16.11
C PRO A 134 -25.81 27.73 16.33
N ASN A 135 -24.85 27.03 16.95
CA ASN A 135 -23.58 27.62 17.36
C ASN A 135 -22.40 27.18 16.47
N GLY A 136 -21.60 28.13 15.96
CA GLY A 136 -20.42 27.86 15.14
C GLY A 136 -19.33 27.02 15.83
N ALA A 137 -19.16 27.16 17.14
CA ALA A 137 -18.21 26.36 17.90
C ALA A 137 -18.64 24.88 18.01
N GLU A 138 -19.94 24.63 18.19
CA GLU A 138 -20.52 23.28 18.20
C GLU A 138 -20.46 22.63 16.81
N ARG A 139 -20.69 23.42 15.76
CA ARG A 139 -20.53 22.96 14.37
C ARG A 139 -19.12 22.46 14.10
N LEU A 140 -18.10 23.23 14.50
CA LEU A 140 -16.70 22.87 14.31
C LEU A 140 -16.31 21.63 15.12
N ASN A 141 -16.76 21.54 16.38
CA ASN A 141 -16.50 20.37 17.21
C ASN A 141 -17.18 19.12 16.66
N MET A 142 -18.41 19.23 16.17
CA MET A 142 -19.14 18.12 15.54
C MET A 142 -18.51 17.72 14.20
N ALA A 143 -18.10 18.68 13.36
CA ALA A 143 -17.43 18.40 12.09
C ALA A 143 -16.12 17.62 12.29
N ARG A 144 -15.31 18.03 13.27
CA ARG A 144 -14.09 17.31 13.66
C ARG A 144 -14.40 15.92 14.22
N LYS A 145 -15.45 15.79 15.03
CA LYS A 145 -15.86 14.50 15.60
C LYS A 145 -16.31 13.52 14.51
N MET A 146 -17.06 14.01 13.52
CA MET A 146 -17.59 13.23 12.40
C MET A 146 -16.57 13.02 11.26
N GLY A 147 -15.39 13.65 11.31
CA GLY A 147 -14.35 13.48 10.29
C GLY A 147 -14.64 14.18 8.96
N VAL A 148 -15.46 15.24 8.99
CA VAL A 148 -15.83 16.05 7.82
C VAL A 148 -14.98 17.32 7.70
N ALA A 149 -14.20 17.65 8.73
CA ALA A 149 -13.27 18.79 8.81
C ALA A 149 -11.90 18.35 9.34
#